data_AF-A0A1I7EPX0-F1
#
_entry.id   AF-A0A1I7EPX0-F1
#
_cell.length_a   1.000
_cell.length_b   1.000
_cell.length_c   1.000
_cell.angle_alpha   90.00
_cell.angle_beta   90.00
_cell.angle_gamma   90.00
#
_symmetry.space_group_name_H-M   'P 1'
#
loop_
_entity.id
_entity.type
_entity.pdbx_description
1 polymer ?
#
loop_
_entity_poly.entity_id
_entity_poly.type
_entity_poly.pdbx_seq_one_letter_code
_entity_poly.pdbx_strand_id
1 'polypeptide(L)'
;MKGVLRILAKLNVAVALIFLSTSVCAEYSSDAPSIKRLRIDFVSAPDWIEIHNVEEVPEKLVIQLARGGGIFPIAAFNQDGPAFPELVSIFKNKVGERKILFVIVKWRYYLSGVGTEGDYYEVHAYEAKGGGRGEIIFSENRRISDFFGSGFDGKQEGKVVHFRFKDAAAIRKSLSRCKDWTTRE
;
A
#
# COMPACT_ATOMS: atom_id res chain seq x y z
N MET A 1 -68.03 -14.93 -76.05
CA MET A 1 -67.49 -16.31 -76.04
C MET A 1 -66.04 -16.27 -75.60
N LYS A 2 -65.67 -17.00 -74.53
CA LYS A 2 -64.30 -17.39 -74.12
C LYS A 2 -63.37 -16.19 -73.81
N GLY A 3 -62.95 -15.88 -72.59
CA GLY A 3 -62.59 -16.72 -71.46
C GLY A 3 -61.10 -16.55 -71.16
N VAL A 4 -60.74 -16.60 -69.87
CA VAL A 4 -59.45 -17.13 -69.36
C VAL A 4 -58.25 -16.15 -69.57
N LEU A 5 -57.28 -15.87 -68.70
CA LEU A 5 -56.72 -16.51 -67.50
C LEU A 5 -55.90 -15.46 -66.70
N ARG A 6 -55.61 -15.84 -65.45
CA ARG A 6 -54.76 -15.23 -64.41
C ARG A 6 -53.28 -15.06 -64.83
N ILE A 7 -52.52 -14.24 -64.06
CA ILE A 7 -51.18 -14.49 -63.44
C ILE A 7 -50.66 -13.11 -62.94
N LEU A 8 -50.71 -12.82 -61.62
CA LEU A 8 -49.63 -12.97 -60.61
C LEU A 8 -48.42 -12.04 -60.81
N ALA A 9 -48.26 -11.07 -59.90
CA ALA A 9 -46.98 -10.82 -59.23
C ALA A 9 -47.24 -10.18 -57.87
N LYS A 10 -46.81 -10.88 -56.82
CA LYS A 10 -47.01 -10.54 -55.42
C LYS A 10 -45.96 -9.54 -54.95
N LEU A 11 -46.45 -8.60 -54.15
CA LEU A 11 -45.77 -7.81 -53.14
C LEU A 11 -44.93 -8.71 -52.20
N ASN A 12 -43.68 -8.32 -51.94
CA ASN A 12 -42.99 -8.54 -50.66
C ASN A 12 -41.65 -7.78 -50.66
N VAL A 13 -41.67 -6.57 -50.11
CA VAL A 13 -40.46 -5.84 -49.71
C VAL A 13 -40.10 -6.33 -48.32
N ALA A 14 -39.07 -7.18 -48.21
CA ALA A 14 -38.52 -7.58 -46.94
C ALA A 14 -37.60 -6.46 -46.42
N VAL A 15 -38.02 -5.77 -45.35
CA VAL A 15 -37.16 -4.85 -44.60
C VAL A 15 -36.37 -5.69 -43.61
N ALA A 16 -35.07 -5.88 -43.87
CA ALA A 16 -34.16 -6.50 -42.93
C ALA A 16 -33.65 -5.41 -41.95
N LEU A 17 -34.14 -5.46 -40.71
CA LEU A 17 -33.61 -4.66 -39.60
C LEU A 17 -32.32 -5.31 -39.10
N ILE A 18 -31.16 -4.71 -39.42
CA ILE A 18 -29.87 -5.13 -38.89
C ILE A 18 -29.71 -4.46 -37.51
N PHE A 19 -29.94 -5.22 -36.44
CA PHE A 19 -29.49 -4.83 -35.11
C PHE A 19 -27.98 -5.06 -35.01
N LEU A 20 -27.19 -4.00 -35.18
CA LEU A 20 -25.79 -3.98 -34.78
C LEU A 20 -25.73 -3.87 -33.26
N SER A 21 -25.61 -5.02 -32.58
CA SER A 21 -25.19 -5.05 -31.19
C SER A 21 -23.72 -4.62 -31.14
N THR A 22 -23.47 -3.33 -30.89
CA THR A 22 -22.15 -2.85 -30.50
C THR A 22 -21.86 -3.41 -29.12
N SER A 23 -21.15 -4.54 -29.07
CA SER A 23 -20.51 -5.02 -27.86
C SER A 23 -19.51 -3.94 -27.43
N VAL A 24 -19.92 -3.13 -26.45
CA VAL A 24 -19.02 -2.29 -25.69
C VAL A 24 -18.15 -3.26 -24.89
N CYS A 25 -17.00 -3.61 -25.45
CA CYS A 25 -15.93 -4.21 -24.65
C CYS A 25 -15.46 -3.11 -23.71
N ALA A 26 -15.92 -3.16 -22.46
CA ALA A 26 -15.30 -2.38 -21.41
C ALA A 26 -13.84 -2.83 -21.34
N GLU A 27 -12.92 -1.94 -21.72
CA GLU A 27 -11.50 -2.09 -21.41
C GLU A 27 -11.37 -2.07 -19.89
N TYR A 28 -11.35 -3.26 -19.30
CA TYR A 28 -10.93 -3.44 -17.93
C TYR A 28 -9.42 -3.17 -17.92
N SER A 29 -9.03 -1.93 -17.65
CA SER A 29 -7.65 -1.55 -17.37
C SER A 29 -7.25 -2.25 -16.08
N SER A 30 -6.76 -3.48 -16.20
CA SER A 30 -5.97 -4.11 -15.16
C SER A 30 -4.65 -3.33 -15.13
N ASP A 31 -4.63 -2.23 -14.39
CA ASP A 31 -3.37 -1.64 -13.98
C ASP A 31 -2.63 -2.72 -13.19
N ALA A 32 -1.55 -3.23 -13.77
CA ALA A 32 -0.68 -4.16 -13.06
C ALA A 32 -0.24 -3.49 -11.75
N PRO A 33 -0.22 -4.20 -10.61
CA PRO A 33 0.13 -3.61 -9.34
C PRO A 33 1.47 -2.87 -9.45
N SER A 34 1.47 -1.58 -9.12
CA SER A 34 2.64 -0.73 -9.28
C SER A 34 3.70 -1.10 -8.23
N ILE A 35 4.62 -2.00 -8.59
CA ILE A 35 5.70 -2.41 -7.70
C ILE A 35 6.70 -1.26 -7.57
N LYS A 36 6.74 -0.62 -6.39
CA LYS A 36 7.77 0.37 -6.08
C LYS A 36 8.98 -0.33 -5.44
N ARG A 37 10.15 -0.20 -6.08
CA ARG A 37 11.42 -0.74 -5.58
C ARG A 37 12.30 0.36 -4.99
N LEU A 38 12.80 0.16 -3.78
CA LEU A 38 13.74 1.06 -3.12
C LEU A 38 14.99 0.29 -2.66
N ARG A 39 16.17 0.73 -3.09
CA ARG A 39 17.44 0.17 -2.60
C ARG A 39 17.71 0.63 -1.17
N ILE A 40 18.06 -0.29 -0.26
CA ILE A 40 18.26 0.06 1.15
C ILE A 40 19.61 -0.40 1.73
N ASP A 41 20.35 -1.31 1.09
CA ASP A 41 21.59 -1.95 1.55
C ASP A 41 21.54 -2.32 3.07
N PHE A 42 20.46 -2.99 3.48
CA PHE A 42 20.15 -3.30 4.88
C PHE A 42 20.90 -4.53 5.37
N VAL A 43 21.05 -5.59 4.56
CA VAL A 43 21.66 -6.87 4.97
C VAL A 43 23.02 -7.14 4.27
N SER A 44 23.71 -6.08 3.85
CA SER A 44 25.12 -6.06 3.36
C SER A 44 25.36 -6.51 1.92
N ALA A 45 24.33 -6.94 1.19
CA ALA A 45 24.33 -7.13 -0.27
C ALA A 45 23.38 -6.10 -0.91
N PRO A 46 23.39 -5.87 -2.25
CA PRO A 46 22.32 -5.09 -2.87
C PRO A 46 20.98 -5.75 -2.58
N ASP A 47 20.19 -5.10 -1.74
CA ASP A 47 18.85 -5.52 -1.33
C ASP A 47 17.84 -4.41 -1.62
N TRP A 48 16.65 -4.84 -2.03
CA TRP A 48 15.58 -3.98 -2.50
C TRP A 48 14.38 -4.17 -1.60
N ILE A 49 13.80 -3.08 -1.12
CA ILE A 49 12.46 -3.08 -0.56
C ILE A 49 11.50 -3.03 -1.73
N GLU A 50 10.61 -4.01 -1.79
CA GLU A 50 9.46 -3.99 -2.69
C GLU A 50 8.21 -3.63 -1.88
N ILE A 51 7.41 -2.74 -2.44
CA ILE A 51 6.19 -2.22 -1.83
C ILE A 51 5.05 -2.56 -2.78
N HIS A 52 4.04 -3.24 -2.26
CA HIS A 52 2.88 -3.69 -3.01
C HIS A 52 1.61 -3.17 -2.36
N ASN A 53 0.72 -2.59 -3.15
CA ASN A 53 -0.67 -2.45 -2.77
C ASN A 53 -1.40 -3.69 -3.29
N VAL A 54 -2.01 -4.43 -2.39
CA VAL A 54 -2.74 -5.66 -2.69
C VAL A 54 -4.22 -5.34 -2.62
N GLU A 55 -4.88 -5.40 -3.78
CA GLU A 55 -6.33 -5.21 -3.96
C GLU A 55 -7.14 -6.42 -3.45
N GLU A 56 -6.83 -6.88 -2.24
CA GLU A 56 -7.69 -7.79 -1.48
C GLU A 56 -8.68 -6.96 -0.67
N VAL A 57 -9.77 -7.54 -0.16
CA VAL A 57 -10.69 -6.83 0.74
C VAL A 57 -10.50 -7.37 2.16
N PRO A 58 -10.02 -6.56 3.14
CA PRO A 58 -9.57 -5.17 3.01
C PRO A 58 -8.22 -5.03 2.28
N GLU A 59 -7.99 -3.88 1.62
CA GLU A 59 -6.76 -3.63 0.87
C GLU A 59 -5.55 -3.61 1.79
N LYS A 60 -4.37 -3.97 1.27
CA LYS A 60 -3.15 -4.07 2.09
C LYS A 60 -1.95 -3.42 1.43
N LEU A 61 -1.15 -2.73 2.24
CA LEU A 61 0.22 -2.34 1.89
C LEU A 61 1.17 -3.42 2.40
N VAL A 62 1.78 -4.18 1.49
CA VAL A 62 2.76 -5.23 1.80
C VAL A 62 4.18 -4.73 1.53
N ILE A 63 5.05 -4.91 2.52
CA ILE A 63 6.47 -4.54 2.45
C ILE A 63 7.30 -5.82 2.57
N GLN A 64 8.20 -6.02 1.61
CA GLN A 64 9.07 -7.18 1.56
C GLN A 64 10.48 -6.81 1.09
N LEU A 65 11.48 -7.60 1.50
CA LEU A 65 12.85 -7.51 1.02
C LEU A 65 13.06 -8.51 -0.12
N ALA A 66 13.52 -8.02 -1.28
CA ALA A 66 14.02 -8.85 -2.37
C ALA A 66 15.55 -8.91 -2.34
N ARG A 67 16.11 -10.12 -2.23
CA ARG A 67 17.56 -10.37 -2.23
C ARG A 67 17.89 -11.72 -2.84
N GLY A 68 18.77 -11.74 -3.84
CA GLY A 68 19.32 -12.97 -4.41
C GLY A 68 18.26 -13.94 -4.96
N GLY A 69 17.15 -13.41 -5.47
CA GLY A 69 15.99 -14.21 -5.92
C GLY A 69 15.02 -14.63 -4.81
N GLY A 70 15.38 -14.44 -3.53
CA GLY A 70 14.48 -14.64 -2.40
C GLY A 70 13.65 -13.40 -2.07
N ILE A 71 12.43 -13.63 -1.59
CA ILE A 71 11.52 -12.62 -1.06
C ILE A 71 11.32 -12.89 0.43
N PHE A 72 11.53 -11.87 1.26
CA PHE A 72 11.42 -11.96 2.71
C PHE A 72 10.37 -10.96 3.20
N PRO A 73 9.23 -11.42 3.72
CA PRO A 73 8.19 -10.53 4.26
C PRO A 73 8.73 -9.70 5.43
N ILE A 74 8.36 -8.41 5.46
CA ILE A 74 8.69 -7.50 6.57
C ILE A 74 7.41 -7.15 7.33
N ALA A 75 6.42 -6.62 6.63
CA ALA A 75 5.18 -6.14 7.23
C ALA A 75 4.03 -6.12 6.22
N ALA A 76 2.81 -6.16 6.74
CA ALA A 76 1.59 -5.88 5.99
C ALA A 76 0.68 -4.97 6.82
N PHE A 77 0.16 -3.92 6.20
CA PHE A 77 -0.74 -2.95 6.84
C PHE A 77 -2.08 -3.01 6.13
N ASN A 78 -3.16 -3.14 6.88
CA ASN A 78 -4.50 -3.22 6.31
C ASN A 78 -5.10 -1.82 6.15
N GLN A 79 -6.02 -1.69 5.22
CA GLN A 79 -6.99 -0.61 5.15
C GLN A 79 -7.76 -0.50 6.48
N ASP A 80 -8.00 0.74 6.92
CA ASP A 80 -8.83 1.04 8.07
C ASP A 80 -10.03 1.90 7.64
N GLY A 81 -11.23 1.31 7.75
CA GLY A 81 -12.45 1.91 7.21
C GLY A 81 -12.28 2.27 5.73
N PRO A 82 -12.50 3.54 5.33
CA PRO A 82 -12.29 3.99 3.95
C PRO A 82 -10.84 4.39 3.64
N ALA A 83 -9.93 4.38 4.62
CA ALA A 83 -8.58 4.90 4.46
C ALA A 83 -7.60 3.78 4.06
N PHE A 84 -6.89 3.99 2.96
CA PHE A 84 -5.85 3.07 2.49
C PHE A 84 -4.50 3.36 3.18
N PRO A 85 -3.71 2.33 3.50
CA PRO A 85 -2.39 2.51 4.08
C PRO A 85 -1.40 3.01 3.02
N GLU A 86 -0.67 4.07 3.33
CA GLU A 86 0.36 4.66 2.48
C GLU A 86 1.74 4.58 3.13
N LEU A 87 2.76 4.13 2.39
CA LEU A 87 4.13 4.22 2.85
C LEU A 87 4.62 5.67 2.77
N VAL A 88 4.92 6.26 3.93
CA VAL A 88 5.51 7.61 4.01
C VAL A 88 7.02 7.54 3.84
N SER A 89 7.67 6.66 4.61
CA SER A 89 9.13 6.52 4.55
C SER A 89 9.56 5.14 5.01
N ILE A 90 10.62 4.63 4.38
CA ILE A 90 11.35 3.47 4.87
C ILE A 90 12.84 3.76 4.83
N PHE A 91 13.53 3.54 5.95
CA PHE A 91 14.96 3.84 6.05
C PHE A 91 15.64 3.02 7.13
N LYS A 92 16.93 2.75 6.93
CA LYS A 92 17.77 2.14 7.94
C LYS A 92 18.39 3.20 8.86
N ASN A 93 18.56 2.85 10.14
CA ASN A 93 19.40 3.59 11.07
C ASN A 93 20.04 2.65 12.10
N LYS A 94 21.03 3.14 12.85
CA LYS A 94 21.58 2.42 14.00
C LYS A 94 20.92 2.91 15.28
N VAL A 95 20.58 1.97 16.16
CA VAL A 95 20.13 2.24 17.54
C VAL A 95 20.98 1.39 18.46
N GLY A 96 21.92 2.03 19.16
CA GLY A 96 23.05 1.31 19.76
C GLY A 96 23.88 0.60 18.67
N GLU A 97 24.15 -0.68 18.87
CA GLU A 97 24.86 -1.53 17.90
C GLU A 97 23.94 -2.19 16.88
N ARG A 98 22.61 -2.11 17.09
CA ARG A 98 21.62 -2.78 16.26
C ARG A 98 21.28 -1.95 15.04
N LYS A 99 21.17 -2.62 13.89
CA LYS A 99 20.70 -2.02 12.62
C LYS A 99 19.19 -2.19 12.55
N ILE A 100 18.47 -1.08 12.54
CA ILE A 100 17.01 -1.04 12.57
C ILE A 100 16.49 -0.53 11.22
N LEU A 101 15.47 -1.19 10.71
CA LEU A 101 14.69 -0.76 9.56
C LEU A 101 13.43 -0.05 10.08
N PHE A 102 13.34 1.26 9.88
CA PHE A 102 12.17 2.05 10.22
C PHE A 102 11.22 2.09 9.05
N VAL A 103 9.94 1.86 9.32
CA VAL A 103 8.82 2.00 8.39
C VAL A 103 7.84 3.00 9.00
N ILE A 104 7.50 4.03 8.25
CA ILE A 104 6.46 5.00 8.60
C ILE A 104 5.32 4.81 7.60
N VAL A 105 4.16 4.44 8.10
CA VAL A 105 2.93 4.32 7.32
C VAL A 105 1.91 5.35 7.80
N LYS A 106 0.97 5.71 6.92
CA LYS A 106 -0.13 6.58 7.30
C LYS A 106 -1.45 6.17 6.65
N TRP A 107 -2.54 6.65 7.24
CA TRP A 107 -3.91 6.58 6.72
C TRP A 107 -4.49 7.99 6.68
N ARG A 108 -5.01 8.40 5.53
CA ARG A 108 -5.70 9.70 5.36
C ARG A 108 -7.16 9.56 5.79
N TYR A 109 -7.57 10.30 6.82
CA TYR A 109 -8.97 10.38 7.23
C TYR A 109 -9.59 11.71 6.81
N TYR A 110 -10.82 11.62 6.29
CA TYR A 110 -11.68 12.76 6.04
C TYR A 110 -13.10 12.42 6.50
N LEU A 111 -13.42 12.79 7.73
CA LEU A 111 -14.69 12.55 8.40
C LEU A 111 -15.28 13.90 8.83
N SER A 112 -15.84 14.63 7.85
CA SER A 112 -16.37 15.98 8.05
C SER A 112 -17.46 16.03 9.12
N GLY A 113 -18.29 14.98 9.25
CA GLY A 113 -19.39 14.90 10.22
C GLY A 113 -18.95 14.98 11.69
N VAL A 114 -17.69 14.64 11.99
CA VAL A 114 -17.10 14.77 13.33
C VAL A 114 -15.93 15.76 13.36
N GLY A 115 -15.71 16.50 12.26
CA GLY A 115 -14.63 17.47 12.17
C GLY A 115 -13.24 16.85 12.24
N THR A 116 -13.06 15.65 11.69
CA THR A 116 -11.75 14.98 11.59
C THR A 116 -11.24 15.02 10.15
N GLU A 117 -10.06 15.59 9.96
CA GLU A 117 -9.35 15.65 8.68
C GLU A 117 -7.85 15.65 8.94
N GLY A 118 -7.13 14.68 8.38
CA GLY A 118 -5.69 14.58 8.56
C GLY A 118 -5.15 13.19 8.32
N ASP A 119 -3.91 12.99 8.75
CA ASP A 119 -3.18 11.75 8.56
C ASP A 119 -2.95 11.10 9.94
N TYR A 120 -3.34 9.84 10.10
CA TYR A 120 -2.92 9.02 11.23
C TYR A 120 -1.66 8.25 10.83
N TYR A 121 -0.60 8.36 11.62
CA TYR A 121 0.70 7.75 11.36
C TYR A 121 0.98 6.61 12.33
N GLU A 122 1.71 5.60 11.85
CA GLU A 122 2.33 4.59 12.68
C GLU A 122 3.81 4.44 12.32
N VAL A 123 4.65 4.26 13.34
CA VAL A 123 6.09 4.05 13.20
C VAL A 123 6.45 2.65 13.68
N HIS A 124 7.03 1.86 12.78
CA HIS A 124 7.47 0.51 13.07
C HIS A 124 8.99 0.40 12.92
N ALA A 125 9.60 -0.39 13.79
CA ALA A 125 11.03 -0.64 13.81
C ALA A 125 11.29 -2.14 13.70
N TYR A 126 11.99 -2.59 12.65
CA TYR A 126 12.29 -4.00 12.43
C TYR A 126 13.78 -4.30 12.53
N GLU A 127 14.10 -5.45 13.11
CA GLU A 127 15.42 -6.07 13.10
C GLU A 127 15.41 -7.25 12.13
N ALA A 128 16.48 -7.41 11.35
CA ALA A 128 16.69 -8.63 10.58
C ALA A 128 17.61 -9.57 11.35
N LYS A 129 17.23 -10.84 11.43
CA LYS A 129 18.07 -11.93 11.93
C LYS A 129 18.29 -12.93 10.81
N GLY A 130 19.48 -13.52 10.77
CA GLY A 130 19.75 -14.66 9.90
C GLY A 130 18.96 -15.87 10.41
N GLY A 131 18.11 -16.43 9.55
CA GLY A 131 17.50 -17.73 9.74
C GLY A 131 18.42 -18.86 9.26
N GLY A 132 17.95 -20.09 9.36
CA GLY A 132 18.65 -21.23 8.78
C GLY A 132 18.75 -21.11 7.25
N ARG A 133 19.81 -21.68 6.65
CA ARG A 133 19.99 -21.80 5.18
C ARG A 133 19.88 -20.47 4.40
N GLY A 134 20.30 -19.34 4.99
CA GLY A 134 20.31 -18.04 4.31
C GLY A 134 18.97 -17.30 4.30
N GLU A 135 17.99 -17.79 5.07
CA GLU A 135 16.74 -17.08 5.31
C GLU A 135 16.99 -15.77 6.08
N ILE A 136 16.16 -14.75 5.83
CA ILE A 136 16.15 -13.50 6.58
C ILE A 136 14.79 -13.40 7.26
N ILE A 137 14.81 -13.34 8.59
CA ILE A 137 13.60 -13.19 9.39
C ILE A 137 13.58 -11.78 9.96
N PHE A 138 12.52 -11.05 9.66
CA PHE A 138 12.26 -9.74 10.26
C PHE A 138 11.42 -9.90 11.53
N SER A 139 11.85 -9.23 12.60
CA SER A 139 11.09 -9.14 13.85
C SER A 139 10.94 -7.69 14.24
N GLU A 140 9.71 -7.28 14.59
CA GLU A 140 9.47 -5.94 15.10
C GLU A 140 10.10 -5.74 16.48
N ASN A 141 10.88 -4.68 16.64
CA ASN A 141 11.36 -4.20 17.92
C ASN A 141 10.29 -3.31 18.56
N ARG A 142 9.36 -3.95 19.28
CA ARG A 142 8.23 -3.27 19.92
C ARG A 142 8.63 -2.11 20.81
N ARG A 143 9.73 -2.21 21.55
CA ARG A 143 10.19 -1.09 22.41
C ARG A 143 10.49 0.17 21.60
N ILE A 144 11.12 0.02 20.43
CA ILE A 144 11.41 1.16 19.55
C ILE A 144 10.13 1.62 18.86
N SER A 145 9.32 0.69 18.31
CA SER A 145 8.02 1.01 17.71
C SER A 145 7.14 1.80 18.69
N ASP A 146 6.93 1.31 19.92
CA ASP A 146 6.09 1.93 20.94
C ASP A 146 6.59 3.31 21.40
N PHE A 147 7.91 3.54 21.42
CA PHE A 147 8.46 4.85 21.78
C PHE A 147 8.12 5.92 20.73
N PHE A 148 8.20 5.55 19.45
CA PHE A 148 7.79 6.46 18.37
C PHE A 148 6.26 6.52 18.27
N GLY A 149 5.63 5.36 18.45
CA GLY A 149 4.21 5.18 18.56
C GLY A 149 3.46 5.57 17.30
N SER A 150 2.20 5.89 17.52
CA SER A 150 1.27 6.35 16.50
C SER A 150 0.63 7.68 16.90
N GLY A 151 0.02 8.36 15.94
CA GLY A 151 -0.73 9.57 16.24
C GLY A 151 -1.21 10.33 15.01
N PHE A 152 -2.09 11.30 15.28
CA PHE A 152 -2.76 12.07 14.25
C PHE A 152 -2.06 13.42 14.00
N ASP A 153 -1.91 13.80 12.73
CA ASP A 153 -1.48 15.13 12.28
C ASP A 153 -2.62 15.76 11.48
N GLY A 154 -3.15 16.87 11.97
CA GLY A 154 -4.28 17.55 11.34
C GLY A 154 -5.34 17.97 12.35
N LYS A 155 -6.61 17.83 11.97
CA LYS A 155 -7.76 18.11 12.81
C LYS A 155 -8.42 16.80 13.24
N GLN A 156 -8.55 16.56 14.54
CA GLN A 156 -9.22 15.40 15.11
C GLN A 156 -10.32 15.89 16.03
N GLU A 157 -11.57 15.53 15.73
CA GLU A 157 -12.74 15.91 16.54
C GLU A 157 -12.82 17.43 16.81
N GLY A 158 -12.59 18.24 15.78
CA GLY A 158 -12.60 19.69 15.92
C GLY A 158 -11.28 20.32 16.37
N LYS A 159 -10.35 19.55 16.94
CA LYS A 159 -9.10 20.04 17.54
C LYS A 159 -7.91 19.83 16.62
N VAL A 160 -7.04 20.83 16.50
CA VAL A 160 -5.76 20.67 15.80
C VAL A 160 -4.80 19.86 16.68
N VAL A 161 -4.27 18.79 16.13
CA VAL A 161 -3.31 17.87 16.77
C VAL A 161 -2.10 17.68 15.85
N HIS A 162 -0.93 17.45 16.44
CA HIS A 162 0.32 17.33 15.71
C HIS A 162 1.07 16.06 16.10
N PHE A 163 1.35 15.20 15.11
CA PHE A 163 2.17 14.02 15.34
C PHE A 163 3.64 14.30 15.03
N ARG A 164 4.50 14.07 16.04
CA ARG A 164 5.89 14.51 16.00
C ARG A 164 6.82 13.66 15.12
N PHE A 165 6.42 12.46 14.71
CA PHE A 165 7.29 11.48 14.02
C PHE A 165 6.79 11.08 12.63
N LYS A 166 6.27 12.05 11.88
CA LYS A 166 5.72 11.85 10.54
C LYS A 166 6.74 11.55 9.44
N ASP A 167 8.03 11.72 9.69
CA ASP A 167 9.07 11.50 8.68
C ASP A 167 10.40 10.98 9.25
N ALA A 168 11.28 10.54 8.33
CA ALA A 168 12.59 10.00 8.68
C ALA A 168 13.51 11.01 9.37
N ALA A 169 13.39 12.31 9.05
CA ALA A 169 14.24 13.33 9.64
C ALA A 169 13.89 13.55 11.11
N ALA A 170 12.59 13.56 11.46
CA ALA A 170 12.10 13.67 12.82
C ALA A 170 12.58 12.49 13.69
N ILE A 171 12.49 11.26 13.18
CA ILE A 171 12.99 10.07 13.89
C ILE A 171 14.51 10.13 14.08
N ARG A 172 15.28 10.44 13.02
CA ARG A 172 16.75 10.58 13.12
C ARG A 172 17.16 11.64 14.14
N LYS A 173 16.47 12.78 14.17
CA LYS A 173 16.68 13.85 15.15
C LYS A 173 16.33 13.41 16.58
N SER A 174 15.35 12.54 16.74
CA SER A 174 15.00 11.96 18.05
C SER A 174 16.11 11.02 18.54
N LEU A 175 16.54 10.10 17.68
CA LEU A 175 17.60 9.14 17.99
C LEU A 175 18.94 9.81 18.31
N SER A 176 19.29 10.92 17.64
CA SER A 176 20.54 11.63 17.94
C SER A 176 20.56 12.33 19.30
N ARG A 177 19.39 12.64 19.86
CA ARG A 177 19.26 13.31 21.17
C ARG A 177 19.18 12.33 22.34
N CYS A 178 18.72 11.11 22.11
CA CYS A 178 18.60 10.09 23.14
C CYS A 178 19.71 9.04 22.95
N LYS A 179 20.80 9.14 23.73
CA LYS A 179 21.95 8.23 23.62
C LYS A 179 21.71 6.86 24.29
N ASP A 180 20.66 6.71 25.09
CA ASP A 180 20.54 5.63 26.07
C ASP A 180 19.51 4.55 25.69
N TRP A 181 19.46 4.19 24.41
CA TRP A 181 18.57 3.13 23.92
C TRP A 181 19.01 1.70 24.34
N THR A 182 20.24 1.55 24.81
CA THR A 182 20.93 0.26 25.05
C THR A 182 20.87 -0.26 26.48
N THR A 183 20.46 0.55 27.46
CA THR A 183 20.90 0.34 28.87
C THR A 183 19.81 -0.20 29.79
N ARG A 184 18.77 -0.85 29.24
CA ARG A 184 17.74 -1.54 30.04
C ARG A 184 17.35 -2.84 29.35
N GLU A 185 18.20 -3.85 29.41
CA GLU A 185 17.83 -5.26 29.24
C GLU A 185 17.86 -5.92 30.62
#